data_AF-N8ZYK5-F1
#
_entry.id   AF-N8ZYK5-F1
#
_cell.length_a   1.000
_cell.length_b   1.000
_cell.length_c   1.000
_cell.angle_alpha   90.00
_cell.angle_beta   90.00
_cell.angle_gamma   90.00
#
_symmetry.space_group_name_H-M   'P 1'
#
loop_
_entity.id
_entity.type
_entity.pdbx_description
1 polymer ?
#
loop_
_entity_poly.entity_id
_entity_poly.type
_entity_poly.pdbx_seq_one_letter_code
_entity_poly.pdbx_strand_id
1 'polypeptide(L)' 'MSAFLIIIGFILAFSGMIFGPYIFHKHIRNYQESHAMGFLCMLPGMFVVMLGFYLR' A
#
# COMPACT_ATOMS: atom_id res chain seq x y z
N MET A 1 -13.85 -2.56 16.20
CA MET A 1 -13.91 -2.27 14.74
C MET A 1 -12.68 -1.52 14.26
N SER A 2 -12.27 -0.42 14.89
CA SER A 2 -11.04 0.33 14.56
C SER A 2 -9.76 -0.52 14.47
N ALA A 3 -9.45 -1.35 15.48
CA ALA A 3 -8.23 -2.17 15.48
C ALA A 3 -8.15 -3.16 14.30
N PHE A 4 -9.29 -3.69 13.87
CA PHE A 4 -9.38 -4.60 12.71
C PHE A 4 -9.04 -3.89 11.40
N LEU A 5 -9.55 -2.66 11.22
CA LEU A 5 -9.23 -1.81 10.07
C LEU A 5 -7.74 -1.45 10.03
N ILE A 6 -7.14 -1.15 11.18
CA ILE A 6 -5.70 -0.86 11.28
C ILE A 6 -4.88 -2.07 10.82
N ILE A 7 -5.22 -3.28 11.29
CA ILE A 7 -4.50 -4.51 10.94
C ILE A 7 -4.65 -4.82 9.44
N ILE A 8 -5.87 -4.76 8.90
CA ILE A 8 -6.11 -5.00 7.47
C ILE A 8 -5.42 -3.94 6.62
N GLY A 9 -5.47 -2.67 7.01
CA GLY A 9 -4.80 -1.59 6.29
C GLY A 9 -3.29 -1.80 6.21
N PHE A 10 -2.67 -2.27 7.30
CA PHE A 10 -1.24 -2.62 7.32
C PHE A 10 -0.92 -3.77 6.37
N ILE A 11 -1.72 -4.84 6.38
CA ILE A 11 -1.55 -5.98 5.46
C ILE A 11 -1.66 -5.50 4.00
N LEU A 12 -2.68 -4.70 3.70
CA LEU A 12 -2.93 -4.18 2.35
C LEU A 12 -1.78 -3.27 1.87
N ALA A 13 -1.25 -2.41 2.75
CA ALA A 13 -0.12 -1.54 2.46
C ALA A 13 1.15 -2.34 2.14
N PHE A 14 1.44 -3.38 2.94
CA PHE A 14 2.58 -4.26 2.73
C PHE A 14 2.45 -5.07 1.43
N SER A 15 1.27 -5.62 1.16
CA SER A 15 0.98 -6.30 -0.10
C SER A 15 1.15 -5.35 -1.29
N GLY A 16 0.66 -4.11 -1.19
CA GLY A 16 0.80 -3.09 -2.23
C GLY A 16 2.27 -2.74 -2.52
N MET A 17 3.09 -2.60 -1.48
CA MET A 17 4.52 -2.29 -1.63
C MET A 17 5.28 -3.43 -2.32
N ILE A 18 4.99 -4.69 -1.98
CA ILE A 18 5.69 -5.87 -2.53
C ILE A 18 5.20 -6.20 -3.94
N PHE A 19 3.87 -6.23 -4.14
CA PHE A 19 3.28 -6.65 -5.42
C PHE A 19 3.14 -5.50 -6.43
N GLY A 20 3.08 -4.24 -6.00
CA GLY A 20 3.01 -3.06 -6.88
C GLY A 20 4.08 -3.05 -7.97
N PRO A 21 5.38 -3.10 -7.64
CA PRO A 21 6.44 -3.14 -8.64
C PRO A 21 6.44 -4.42 -9.47
N TYR A 22 5.93 -5.53 -8.94
CA TYR A 22 5.80 -6.79 -9.68
C TYR A 22 4.70 -6.73 -10.75
N ILE A 23 3.52 -6.18 -10.41
CA ILE A 23 2.38 -6.03 -11.33
C ILE A 23 2.71 -5.01 -12.44
N PHE A 24 3.38 -3.92 -12.09
CA PHE A 24 3.75 -2.86 -13.03
C PHE A 24 5.14 -3.03 -13.64
N HIS A 25 5.79 -4.19 -13.45
CA HIS A 25 7.15 -4.46 -13.95
C HIS A 25 7.31 -4.17 -15.45
N LYS A 26 6.24 -4.34 -16.24
CA LYS A 26 6.24 -4.06 -17.69
C LYS A 26 6.27 -2.57 -18.04
N HIS A 27 5.86 -1.69 -17.11
CA HIS A 27 5.85 -0.22 -17.27
C HIS A 27 7.01 0.46 -16.53
N ILE A 28 7.74 -0.28 -15.69
CA ILE A 28 8.87 0.23 -14.93
C ILE A 28 10.13 0.11 -15.78
N ARG A 29 10.71 1.25 -16.19
CA ARG A 29 11.99 1.28 -16.92
C ARG A 29 13.17 1.57 -16.01
N ASN A 30 12.94 2.12 -14.83
CA ASN A 30 13.99 2.55 -13.92
C ASN A 30 13.70 2.18 -12.47
N TYR A 31 14.76 2.02 -11.67
CA TYR A 31 14.67 1.64 -10.26
C TYR A 31 13.84 2.63 -9.43
N GLN A 32 13.94 3.93 -9.72
CA GLN A 32 13.15 4.96 -9.06
C GLN A 32 11.64 4.86 -9.36
N GLU A 33 11.27 4.45 -10.58
CA GLU A 33 9.85 4.24 -10.95
C GLU A 33 9.28 3.01 -10.25
N SER A 34 10.10 1.98 -10.02
CA SER A 34 9.73 0.79 -9.25
C SER A 34 9.34 1.16 -7.81
N HIS A 35 10.17 1.99 -7.16
CA HIS A 35 9.89 2.52 -5.83
C HIS A 35 8.64 3.40 -5.83
N ALA A 36 8.51 4.31 -6.79
CA ALA A 36 7.35 5.19 -6.90
C ALA A 36 6.04 4.40 -7.05
N MET A 37 6.03 3.33 -7.85
CA MET A 37 4.88 2.44 -8.03
C MET A 37 4.58 1.63 -6.78
N GLY A 38 5.60 1.17 -6.06
CA GLY A 38 5.43 0.53 -4.75
C GLY A 38 4.77 1.47 -3.73
N PHE A 39 5.20 2.73 -3.66
CA PHE A 39 4.57 3.76 -2.82
C PHE A 39 3.13 4.04 -3.26
N LEU A 40 2.88 4.11 -4.57
CA LEU A 40 1.54 4.35 -5.12
C LEU A 40 0.57 3.20 -4.74
N CYS A 41 1.05 1.96 -4.76
CA CYS A 41 0.26 0.80 -4.33
C CYS A 41 0.14 0.67 -2.80
N MET A 42 0.97 1.34 -2.00
CA MET A 42 0.88 1.38 -0.54
C MET A 42 -0.21 2.34 -0.03
N LEU A 43 -0.48 3.42 -0.78
CA LEU A 43 -1.45 4.48 -0.46
C LEU A 43 -2.85 3.97 -0.05
N PRO A 44 -3.47 3.02 -0.75
CA PRO A 44 -4.78 2.49 -0.38
C PRO A 44 -4.78 1.82 1.00
N GLY A 45 -3.73 1.06 1.33
CA GLY A 45 -3.60 0.43 2.65
C GLY A 45 -3.40 1.45 3.77
N MET A 46 -2.57 2.47 3.53
CA MET A 46 -2.39 3.57 4.47
C MET A 46 -3.66 4.36 4.72
N PHE A 47 -4.50 4.53 3.69
CA PHE A 47 -5.81 5.17 3.84
C PHE A 47 -6.72 4.38 4.79
N VAL A 48 -6.75 3.05 4.66
CA VAL A 48 -7.53 2.16 5.55
C VAL A 48 -7.00 2.21 6.98
N VAL A 49 -5.67 2.27 7.18
CA VAL A 49 -5.07 2.45 8.51
C VAL A 49 -5.53 3.76 9.13
N MET A 50 -5.44 4.87 8.38
CA MET A 50 -5.81 6.20 8.83
C MET A 50 -7.30 6.29 9.17
N LEU A 51 -8.15 5.65 8.37
CA LEU A 51 -9.58 5.52 8.61
C LEU A 51 -9.89 4.68 9.86
N GLY A 52 -9.10 3.63 10.09
CA GLY A 52 -9.13 2.84 11.32
C GLY A 52 -8.76 3.65 12.56
N PHE A 53 -7.78 4.54 12.48
CA PHE A 53 -7.44 5.48 13.57
C PHE A 53 -8.51 6.55 13.78
N TYR A 54 -9.10 7.08 12.71
CA TYR A 54 -10.15 8.09 12.79
C TYR A 54 -11.44 7.55 13.43
N LEU A 55 -11.79 6.29 13.16
CA LEU A 55 -12.95 5.60 13.74
C LEU A 55 -12.66 4.96 15.11
N ARG A 56 -11.50 5.24 15.71
CA ARG A 56 -11.13 4.75 17.04
C ARG A 56 -11.69 5.63 18.14
#